data_AF-A0A6C0CGL5-F1
#
_entry.id   AF-A0A6C0CGL5-F1
#
_cell.length_a   1.000
_cell.length_b   1.000
_cell.length_c   1.000
_cell.angle_alpha   90.00
_cell.angle_beta   90.00
_cell.angle_gamma   90.00
#
_symmetry.space_group_name_H-M   'P 1'
#
loop_
_entity.id
_entity.type
_entity.pdbx_description
1 polymer ?
#
loop_
_entity_poly.entity_id
_entity_poly.type
_entity_poly.pdbx_seq_one_letter_code
_entity_poly.pdbx_strand_id
1 'polypeptide(L)'
;MTTIIDEEEPDGFIIYMFDSEPKEKASIQLECPDIPPKKNVHLHLFEQLLMIYVGGLKHLWSDSDGKVDLTKLTEENIQLMKRYFESIDYEVNIEVFDLSTYQFKFPDYFKNQEKITDAIMLNEFFYESQGSDTKMYRISFDFL
;
A
#
# COMPACT_ATOMS: atom_id res chain seq x y z
N MET A 1 -23.40 9.30 3.57
CA MET A 1 -23.06 9.67 4.96
C MET A 1 -21.61 9.22 5.10
N THR A 2 -20.67 10.15 5.01
CA THR A 2 -19.23 9.82 5.00
C THR A 2 -18.80 9.49 6.43
N THR A 3 -18.26 8.30 6.64
CA THR A 3 -17.67 7.91 7.93
C THR A 3 -16.25 8.46 7.97
N ILE A 4 -15.97 9.31 8.96
CA ILE A 4 -14.64 9.86 9.23
C ILE A 4 -14.03 9.01 10.35
N ILE A 5 -12.80 8.52 10.17
CA ILE A 5 -12.09 7.69 11.14
C ILE A 5 -10.77 8.38 11.46
N ASP A 6 -10.60 8.79 12.72
CA ASP A 6 -9.34 9.33 13.24
C ASP A 6 -8.25 8.24 13.23
N GLU A 7 -7.08 8.54 12.65
CA GLU A 7 -5.98 7.59 12.41
C GLU A 7 -5.15 7.20 13.67
N GLU A 8 -5.59 7.56 14.89
CA GLU A 8 -4.79 7.36 16.11
C GLU A 8 -4.74 5.89 16.61
N GLU A 9 -5.58 4.98 16.11
CA GLU A 9 -5.44 3.55 16.37
C GLU A 9 -5.28 2.75 15.06
N PRO A 10 -4.03 2.38 14.67
CA PRO A 10 -3.78 1.65 13.42
C PRO A 10 -4.54 0.32 13.32
N ASP A 11 -4.92 -0.29 14.45
CA ASP A 11 -5.73 -1.51 14.45
C ASP A 11 -7.22 -1.23 14.13
N GLY A 12 -7.77 -0.10 14.59
CA GLY A 12 -9.19 0.21 14.43
C GLY A 12 -9.60 0.47 12.98
N PHE A 13 -8.79 1.23 12.24
CA PHE A 13 -9.03 1.48 10.82
C PHE A 13 -8.88 0.21 9.98
N ILE A 14 -7.85 -0.60 10.24
CA ILE A 14 -7.61 -1.87 9.53
C ILE A 14 -8.78 -2.82 9.74
N ILE A 15 -9.25 -2.98 10.98
CA ILE A 15 -10.47 -3.75 11.29
C ILE A 15 -11.66 -3.20 10.49
N TYR A 16 -11.93 -1.89 10.57
CA TYR A 16 -13.06 -1.30 9.84
C TYR A 16 -13.00 -1.56 8.33
N MET A 17 -11.81 -1.43 7.74
CA MET A 17 -11.61 -1.56 6.30
C MET A 17 -11.71 -3.01 5.85
N PHE A 18 -11.11 -3.96 6.58
CA PHE A 18 -10.86 -5.33 6.12
C PHE A 18 -11.74 -6.41 6.79
N ASP A 19 -12.50 -6.15 7.87
CA ASP A 19 -13.44 -7.13 8.48
C ASP A 19 -14.73 -7.35 7.68
N SER A 20 -14.94 -6.58 6.63
CA SER A 20 -16.13 -6.66 5.78
C SER A 20 -15.74 -6.66 4.31
N GLU A 21 -16.70 -6.99 3.44
CA GLU A 21 -16.53 -6.81 1.99
C GLU A 21 -16.09 -5.36 1.67
N PRO A 22 -15.27 -5.16 0.62
CA PRO A 22 -14.88 -3.82 0.18
C PRO A 22 -16.10 -2.92 0.02
N LYS A 23 -15.97 -1.70 0.55
CA LYS A 23 -17.04 -0.70 0.50
C LYS A 23 -17.13 -0.12 -0.92
N GLU A 24 -18.11 0.75 -1.12
CA GLU A 24 -18.26 1.43 -2.41
C GLU A 24 -17.01 2.29 -2.71
N LYS A 25 -16.68 2.41 -3.99
CA LYS A 25 -15.56 3.26 -4.46
C LYS A 25 -15.68 4.67 -3.87
N ALA A 26 -14.57 5.19 -3.36
CA ALA A 26 -14.46 6.52 -2.75
C ALA A 26 -15.47 6.78 -1.59
N SER A 27 -15.92 5.73 -0.90
CA SER A 27 -16.86 5.87 0.23
C SER A 27 -16.20 6.13 1.58
N ILE A 28 -14.90 5.84 1.70
CA ILE A 28 -14.09 6.08 2.89
C ILE A 28 -13.16 7.25 2.57
N GLN A 29 -13.25 8.32 3.36
CA GLN A 29 -12.33 9.44 3.25
C GLN A 29 -11.16 9.22 4.21
N LEU A 30 -9.95 9.10 3.68
CA LEU A 30 -8.74 9.14 4.49
C LEU A 30 -8.46 10.59 4.91
N GLU A 31 -8.21 10.78 6.20
CA GLU A 31 -7.66 12.04 6.68
C GLU A 31 -6.15 12.03 6.45
N CYS A 32 -5.59 13.12 5.93
CA CYS A 32 -4.14 13.21 5.80
C CYS A 32 -3.60 13.77 7.12
N PRO A 33 -2.80 13.01 7.88
CA PRO A 33 -2.24 13.51 9.13
C PRO A 33 -1.22 14.62 8.84
N ASP A 34 -0.86 15.38 9.88
CA ASP A 34 0.06 16.49 9.76
C ASP A 34 1.38 16.07 9.08
N ILE A 35 1.60 16.58 7.88
CA ILE A 35 2.80 16.28 7.10
C ILE A 35 4.01 16.92 7.80
N PRO A 36 5.05 16.15 8.17
CA PRO A 36 6.24 16.71 8.79
C PRO A 36 6.86 17.85 7.95
N PRO A 37 7.35 18.93 8.56
CA PRO A 37 7.93 20.04 7.82
C PRO A 37 9.02 19.58 6.86
N LYS A 38 8.95 20.04 5.60
CA LYS A 38 9.88 19.70 4.50
C LYS A 38 9.82 18.25 4.00
N LYS A 39 8.84 17.45 4.44
CA LYS A 39 8.58 16.13 3.85
C LYS A 39 7.75 16.31 2.57
N ASN A 40 8.12 15.58 1.51
CA ASN A 40 7.31 15.51 0.31
C ASN A 40 5.93 14.89 0.67
N VAL A 41 4.85 15.57 0.28
CA VAL A 41 3.46 15.16 0.58
C VAL A 41 3.12 13.79 0.01
N HIS A 42 3.57 13.50 -1.21
CA HIS A 42 3.31 12.23 -1.88
C HIS A 42 4.10 11.06 -1.27
N LEU A 43 5.30 11.31 -0.75
CA LEU A 43 6.02 10.34 0.06
C LEU A 43 5.26 10.02 1.34
N HIS A 44 4.75 11.05 2.03
CA HIS A 44 4.00 10.84 3.25
C HIS A 44 2.72 10.03 2.99
N LEU A 45 1.98 10.39 1.95
CA LEU A 45 0.81 9.64 1.51
C LEU A 45 1.18 8.19 1.11
N PHE A 46 2.27 7.99 0.37
CA PHE A 46 2.76 6.66 0.00
C PHE A 46 3.03 5.79 1.23
N GLU A 47 3.67 6.33 2.27
CA GLU A 47 3.94 5.61 3.52
C GLU A 47 2.64 5.21 4.23
N GLN A 48 1.64 6.09 4.28
CA GLN A 48 0.34 5.78 4.87
C GLN A 48 -0.38 4.66 4.11
N LEU A 49 -0.43 4.76 2.77
CA LEU A 49 -1.01 3.72 1.92
C LEU A 49 -0.26 2.40 2.05
N LEU A 50 1.07 2.43 2.18
CA LEU A 50 1.89 1.24 2.41
C LEU A 50 1.60 0.62 3.80
N MET A 51 1.41 1.44 4.83
CA MET A 51 1.00 0.96 6.16
C MET A 51 -0.37 0.28 6.12
N ILE A 52 -1.35 0.88 5.43
CA ILE A 52 -2.69 0.29 5.24
C ILE A 52 -2.58 -1.03 4.48
N TYR A 53 -1.79 -1.08 3.41
CA TYR A 53 -1.56 -2.28 2.62
C TYR A 53 -0.96 -3.41 3.47
N VAL A 54 0.11 -3.12 4.21
CA VAL A 54 0.78 -4.12 5.07
C VAL A 54 -0.14 -4.55 6.22
N GLY A 55 -0.90 -3.62 6.80
CA GLY A 55 -1.91 -3.92 7.82
C GLY A 55 -3.00 -4.84 7.29
N GLY A 56 -3.56 -4.54 6.13
CA GLY A 56 -4.57 -5.38 5.46
C GLY A 56 -4.04 -6.76 5.09
N LEU A 57 -2.82 -6.86 4.58
CA LEU A 57 -2.17 -8.15 4.31
C LEU A 57 -2.08 -9.01 5.58
N LYS A 58 -1.65 -8.43 6.70
CA LYS A 58 -1.52 -9.15 7.97
C LYS A 58 -2.87 -9.55 8.52
N HIS A 59 -3.83 -8.65 8.48
CA HIS A 59 -5.18 -8.88 8.98
C HIS A 59 -5.89 -10.01 8.24
N LEU A 60 -5.79 -10.02 6.90
CA LEU A 60 -6.46 -11.01 6.06
C LEU A 60 -5.71 -12.34 5.97
N TRP A 61 -4.37 -12.32 5.92
CA TRP A 61 -3.57 -13.45 5.45
C TRP A 61 -2.30 -13.75 6.25
N SER A 62 -2.15 -13.21 7.46
CA SER A 62 -1.04 -13.62 8.31
C SER A 62 -1.20 -15.05 8.83
N ASP A 63 -0.07 -15.72 9.07
CA ASP A 63 -0.02 -16.99 9.80
C ASP A 63 -0.10 -16.77 11.32
N SER A 64 -0.01 -17.87 12.10
CA SER A 64 -0.03 -17.81 13.57
C SER A 64 1.12 -17.02 14.19
N ASP A 65 2.18 -16.75 13.42
CA ASP A 65 3.33 -15.94 13.84
C ASP A 65 3.22 -14.48 13.38
N GLY A 66 2.09 -14.09 12.78
CA GLY A 66 1.83 -12.73 12.29
C GLY A 66 2.60 -12.39 11.01
N LYS A 67 3.09 -13.39 10.26
CA LYS A 67 3.83 -13.21 9.01
C LYS A 67 2.95 -13.48 7.81
N VAL A 68 3.19 -12.74 6.74
CA VAL A 68 2.47 -12.90 5.47
C VAL A 68 3.40 -13.54 4.45
N ASP A 69 2.95 -14.62 3.82
CA ASP A 69 3.66 -15.32 2.77
C ASP A 69 3.16 -14.83 1.40
N LEU A 70 3.90 -13.89 0.80
CA LEU A 70 3.51 -13.24 -0.45
C LEU A 70 3.36 -14.23 -1.61
N THR A 71 4.02 -15.38 -1.56
CA THR A 71 3.94 -16.41 -2.61
C THR A 71 2.61 -17.14 -2.63
N LYS A 72 1.76 -16.92 -1.61
CA LYS A 72 0.41 -17.48 -1.50
C LYS A 72 -0.68 -16.50 -1.93
N LEU A 73 -0.33 -15.27 -2.31
CA LEU A 73 -1.29 -14.31 -2.84
C LEU A 73 -1.77 -14.78 -4.22
N THR A 74 -3.05 -15.14 -4.29
CA THR A 74 -3.72 -15.47 -5.54
C THR A 74 -4.11 -14.20 -6.30
N GLU A 75 -4.45 -14.34 -7.57
CA GLU A 75 -5.01 -13.22 -8.35
C GLU A 75 -6.30 -12.69 -7.68
N GLU A 76 -7.15 -13.57 -7.15
CA GLU A 76 -8.36 -13.18 -6.43
C GLU A 76 -8.04 -12.33 -5.20
N ASN A 77 -7.00 -12.68 -4.43
CA ASN A 77 -6.54 -11.88 -3.30
C ASN A 77 -6.03 -10.51 -3.74
N ILE A 78 -5.28 -10.44 -4.84
CA ILE A 78 -4.79 -9.18 -5.42
C ILE A 78 -5.96 -8.29 -5.85
N GLN A 79 -6.95 -8.85 -6.54
CA GLN A 79 -8.14 -8.11 -6.96
C GLN A 79 -8.99 -7.66 -5.78
N LEU A 80 -9.10 -8.49 -4.73
CA LEU A 80 -9.77 -8.11 -3.49
C LEU A 80 -9.07 -6.93 -2.81
N MET A 81 -7.74 -6.97 -2.72
CA MET A 81 -6.95 -5.87 -2.17
C MET A 81 -7.13 -4.58 -2.97
N LYS A 82 -7.18 -4.66 -4.31
CA LYS A 82 -7.48 -3.52 -5.18
C LYS A 82 -8.84 -2.89 -4.85
N ARG A 83 -9.89 -3.69 -4.70
CA ARG A 83 -11.23 -3.21 -4.34
C ARG A 83 -11.27 -2.51 -2.97
N TYR A 84 -10.47 -2.99 -2.00
CA TYR A 84 -10.34 -2.28 -0.73
C TYR A 84 -9.72 -0.90 -0.92
N PHE A 85 -8.65 -0.78 -1.71
CA PHE A 85 -8.04 0.52 -2.00
C PHE A 85 -8.96 1.45 -2.81
N GLU A 86 -9.78 0.92 -3.72
CA GLU A 86 -10.81 1.71 -4.39
C GLU A 86 -11.81 2.34 -3.40
N SER A 87 -12.06 1.68 -2.26
CA SER A 87 -12.96 2.21 -1.22
C SER A 87 -12.45 3.51 -0.59
N ILE A 88 -11.13 3.71 -0.58
CA ILE A 88 -10.44 4.91 -0.05
C ILE A 88 -9.97 5.86 -1.16
N ASP A 89 -10.45 5.68 -2.39
CA ASP A 89 -10.13 6.53 -3.57
C ASP A 89 -8.68 6.44 -4.07
N TYR A 90 -8.06 5.26 -3.94
CA TYR A 90 -6.71 4.98 -4.42
C TYR A 90 -6.64 3.70 -5.24
N GLU A 91 -5.65 3.61 -6.11
CA GLU A 91 -5.25 2.38 -6.78
C GLU A 91 -4.03 1.78 -6.08
N VAL A 92 -4.06 0.47 -5.81
CA VAL A 92 -2.86 -0.31 -5.43
C VAL A 92 -2.43 -1.18 -6.60
N ASN A 93 -1.18 -1.00 -7.00
CA ASN A 93 -0.53 -1.74 -8.06
C ASN A 93 0.40 -2.77 -7.43
N ILE A 94 0.13 -4.06 -7.67
CA ILE A 94 0.93 -5.18 -7.18
C ILE A 94 1.49 -5.92 -8.40
N GLU A 95 2.77 -5.67 -8.69
CA GLU A 95 3.48 -6.29 -9.80
C GLU A 95 4.36 -7.44 -9.29
N VAL A 96 4.34 -8.57 -9.98
CA VAL A 96 5.15 -9.75 -9.64
C VAL A 96 6.07 -10.06 -10.80
N PHE A 97 7.39 -10.02 -10.56
CA PHE A 97 8.41 -10.25 -11.56
C PHE A 97 9.20 -11.53 -11.28
N ASP A 98 9.41 -12.33 -12.31
CA ASP A 98 10.50 -13.31 -12.28
C ASP A 98 11.84 -12.54 -12.33
N LEU A 99 12.88 -13.07 -11.66
CA LEU A 99 14.21 -12.43 -11.64
C LEU A 99 14.80 -12.23 -13.05
N SER A 100 14.41 -13.08 -14.00
CA SER A 100 14.86 -12.98 -15.40
C SER A 100 14.27 -11.79 -16.15
N THR A 101 13.07 -11.33 -15.74
CA THR A 101 12.34 -10.21 -16.36
C THR A 101 12.39 -8.95 -15.51
N TYR A 102 12.89 -9.04 -14.28
CA TYR A 102 12.98 -7.93 -13.36
C TYR A 102 13.83 -6.81 -13.95
N GLN A 103 13.23 -5.63 -14.05
CA GLN A 103 13.92 -4.40 -14.38
C GLN A 103 13.97 -3.52 -13.14
N PHE A 104 15.19 -3.17 -12.75
CA PHE A 104 15.43 -2.23 -11.67
C PHE A 104 14.78 -0.88 -12.01
N LYS A 105 13.87 -0.42 -11.16
CA LYS A 105 13.28 0.92 -11.26
C LYS A 105 14.12 1.88 -10.44
N PHE A 106 14.48 3.02 -11.02
CA PHE A 106 15.31 4.03 -10.40
C PHE A 106 14.64 5.41 -10.48
N PRO A 107 14.68 6.22 -9.42
CA PRO A 107 15.30 5.94 -8.12
C PRO A 107 14.43 5.04 -7.21
N ASP A 108 15.09 4.19 -6.43
CA ASP A 108 14.47 3.55 -5.26
C ASP A 108 14.56 4.55 -4.11
N TYR A 109 13.48 5.30 -3.88
CA TYR A 109 13.47 6.41 -2.92
C TYR A 109 13.66 5.97 -1.46
N PHE A 110 13.47 4.69 -1.12
CA PHE A 110 13.85 4.18 0.20
C PHE A 110 15.37 4.14 0.38
N LYS A 111 16.11 3.86 -0.71
CA LYS A 111 17.58 3.82 -0.72
C LYS A 111 18.21 5.17 -1.10
N ASN A 112 17.52 5.96 -1.92
CA ASN A 112 17.99 7.21 -2.50
C ASN A 112 17.16 8.41 -2.02
N GLN A 113 17.04 8.58 -0.71
CA GLN A 113 16.23 9.63 -0.09
C GLN A 113 16.68 11.04 -0.52
N GLU A 114 17.96 11.22 -0.86
CA GLU A 114 18.53 12.48 -1.35
C GLU A 114 17.93 12.94 -2.69
N LYS A 115 17.24 12.05 -3.41
CA LYS A 115 16.62 12.34 -4.71
C LYS A 115 15.15 12.74 -4.59
N ILE A 116 14.58 12.67 -3.38
CA ILE A 116 13.20 13.07 -3.13
C ILE A 116 13.14 14.59 -3.18
N THR A 117 12.38 15.10 -4.14
CA THR A 117 12.10 16.54 -4.30
C THR A 117 10.60 16.77 -4.22
N ASP A 118 10.17 18.02 -4.06
CA ASP A 118 8.74 18.37 -4.02
C ASP A 118 8.00 18.08 -5.34
N ALA A 119 8.73 17.88 -6.44
CA ALA A 119 8.14 17.54 -7.74
C ALA A 119 7.76 16.06 -7.88
N ILE A 120 8.23 15.20 -6.97
CA ILE A 120 7.99 13.76 -7.05
C ILE A 120 6.54 13.45 -6.65
N MET A 121 5.85 12.71 -7.51
CA MET A 121 4.43 12.34 -7.38
C MET A 121 4.24 10.96 -6.74
N LEU A 122 3.01 10.65 -6.32
CA LEU A 122 2.66 9.40 -5.63
C LEU A 122 3.10 8.14 -6.39
N ASN A 123 2.81 8.09 -7.70
CA ASN A 123 3.08 6.93 -8.55
C ASN A 123 4.56 6.72 -8.92
N GLU A 124 5.43 7.66 -8.53
CA GLU A 124 6.87 7.50 -8.65
C GLU A 124 7.46 6.67 -7.50
N PHE A 125 6.78 6.63 -6.36
CA PHE A 125 7.18 5.81 -5.22
C PHE A 125 6.76 4.34 -5.42
N PHE A 126 7.60 3.43 -4.93
CA PHE A 126 7.31 2.01 -4.90
C PHE A 126 8.06 1.34 -3.75
N TYR A 127 7.54 0.21 -3.31
CA TYR A 127 8.17 -0.67 -2.33
C TYR A 127 8.42 -2.03 -2.97
N GLU A 128 9.59 -2.60 -2.74
CA GLU A 128 9.96 -3.92 -3.26
C GLU A 128 10.31 -4.89 -2.15
N SER A 129 9.86 -6.14 -2.31
CA SER A 129 10.23 -7.24 -1.45
C SER A 129 10.44 -8.51 -2.27
N GLN A 130 11.42 -9.32 -1.88
CA GLN A 130 11.66 -10.61 -2.50
C GLN A 130 10.89 -11.70 -1.75
N GLY A 131 10.12 -12.49 -2.48
CA GLY A 131 9.43 -13.67 -1.95
C GLY A 131 10.37 -14.87 -1.76
N SER A 132 9.91 -15.86 -1.00
CA SER A 132 10.62 -17.14 -0.83
C SER A 132 10.71 -17.94 -2.14
N ASP A 133 9.84 -17.66 -3.10
CA ASP A 133 9.83 -18.15 -4.47
C ASP A 133 10.83 -17.44 -5.38
N THR A 134 11.67 -16.57 -4.81
CA THR A 134 12.69 -15.73 -5.47
C THR A 134 12.13 -14.64 -6.39
N LYS A 135 10.81 -14.51 -6.54
CA LYS A 135 10.18 -13.44 -7.33
C LYS A 135 10.30 -12.10 -6.60
N MET A 136 10.30 -11.04 -7.39
CA MET A 136 10.26 -9.67 -6.87
C MET A 136 8.82 -9.16 -6.90
N TYR A 137 8.34 -8.68 -5.76
CA TYR A 137 7.02 -8.09 -5.59
C TYR A 137 7.21 -6.59 -5.46
N ARG A 138 6.61 -5.82 -6.38
CA ARG A 138 6.63 -4.35 -6.35
C ARG A 138 5.23 -3.83 -6.07
N ILE A 139 5.13 -2.97 -5.07
CA ILE A 139 3.90 -2.31 -4.68
C ILE A 139 4.05 -0.82 -4.96
N SER A 140 3.10 -0.24 -5.68
CA SER A 140 2.99 1.22 -5.86
C SER A 140 1.53 1.64 -5.78
N PHE A 141 1.29 2.95 -5.66
CA PHE A 141 -0.05 3.51 -5.55
C PHE A 141 -0.26 4.60 -6.58
N ASP A 142 -1.51 4.82 -6.99
CA ASP A 142 -1.91 5.98 -7.79
C ASP A 142 -3.26 6.52 -7.31
N PHE A 143 -3.60 7.72 -7.77
CA PHE A 143 -4.94 8.30 -7.60
C PHE A 143 -5.92 7.65 -8.58
N LEU A 144 -7.17 7.51 -8.14
CA LEU A 144 -8.24 6.81 -8.85
C LEU A 144 -9.10 7.73 -9.76
#